data_AF-A0A7Z9CA50-F1
#
_entry.id   AF-A0A7Z9CA50-F1
#
_cell.length_a   1.000
_cell.length_b   1.000
_cell.length_c   1.000
_cell.angle_alpha   90.00
_cell.angle_beta   90.00
_cell.angle_gamma   90.00
#
_symmetry.space_group_name_H-M   'P 1'
#
loop_
_entity.id
_entity.type
_entity.pdbx_description
1 polymer ?
#
loop_
_entity_poly.entity_id
_entity_poly.type
_entity_poly.pdbx_seq_one_letter_code
_entity_poly.pdbx_strand_id
1 'polypeptide(L)'
;MFSAQFLDYAGAMYIASRFWVEPEEALRQAARIGVGNLITHGERGLDATLLPFNLATAADGTPVLHAHCGKVNPQWQDEGECLMVVTGPNAYISTADMPPAALHSRLARVPTWNYVTVHLRGQLIAHHDAEWKLRTLGELLAAHEPNWEPGRELIPGVNLGTVLEASQEPGREQSQGPSREKLPPMLRALVGLEIRITSVEGKAKLSQNLGAAEIRHTAQSLRARSAEGGKDAPSAPSTPSAPSADNEPSTSSAGSAPGVPEDAETVPGHGDYYPAYSDPWARAQAGYVADLMERIAVPWAENREGRVEDATQKHAERMAAWRESTPYGGEDGLTARDIAEAIQADYERE
;
A
#
# COMPACT_ATOMS: atom_id res chain seq x y z
N MET A 1 8.96 17.98 17.24
CA MET A 1 9.57 18.85 16.21
C MET A 1 9.79 17.96 14.98
N PHE A 2 8.79 17.83 14.11
CA PHE A 2 8.87 16.95 12.94
C PHE A 2 9.67 17.68 11.86
N SER A 3 10.96 17.35 11.75
CA SER A 3 11.78 17.80 10.66
C SER A 3 11.23 17.19 9.37
N ALA A 4 10.73 18.02 8.46
CA ALA A 4 10.58 17.66 7.08
C ALA A 4 12.00 17.47 6.52
N GLN A 5 12.56 16.28 6.70
CA GLN A 5 13.72 15.85 5.93
C GLN A 5 13.26 15.81 4.48
N PHE A 6 13.64 16.83 3.72
CA PHE A 6 13.64 16.78 2.27
C PHE A 6 14.62 15.67 1.88
N LEU A 7 14.12 14.45 1.69
CA LEU A 7 14.90 13.38 1.08
C LEU A 7 15.27 13.77 -0.34
N ASP A 8 16.52 13.48 -0.68
CA ASP A 8 17.05 13.54 -2.03
C ASP A 8 16.12 12.76 -2.98
N TYR A 9 15.54 13.44 -4.00
CA TYR A 9 14.47 12.89 -4.84
C TYR A 9 14.95 11.89 -5.90
N ALA A 10 16.24 11.55 -5.92
CA ALA A 10 16.77 10.53 -6.81
C ALA A 10 16.26 9.16 -6.39
N GLY A 11 15.15 8.72 -6.99
CA GLY A 11 14.59 7.38 -6.82
C GLY A 11 13.46 7.25 -5.79
N ALA A 12 13.18 8.24 -4.93
CA ALA A 12 12.12 8.08 -3.91
C ALA A 12 10.69 8.24 -4.50
N MET A 13 9.73 7.43 -4.02
CA MET A 13 8.31 7.69 -4.27
C MET A 13 7.89 9.06 -3.70
N TYR A 14 7.16 9.87 -4.47
CA TYR A 14 6.54 11.10 -3.93
C TYR A 14 5.39 10.78 -2.96
N ILE A 15 5.54 11.23 -1.71
CA ILE A 15 4.56 11.04 -0.64
C ILE A 15 4.31 12.38 0.07
N ALA A 16 3.09 12.92 -0.06
CA ALA A 16 2.69 14.03 0.78
C ALA A 16 2.65 13.58 2.25
N SER A 17 3.09 14.42 3.19
CA SER A 17 3.24 14.08 4.62
C SER A 17 2.01 13.41 5.25
N ARG A 18 0.81 13.83 4.84
CA ARG A 18 -0.48 13.27 5.30
C ARG A 18 -0.79 11.84 4.85
N PHE A 19 -0.05 11.33 3.87
CA PHE A 19 -0.18 9.97 3.34
C PHE A 19 1.00 9.09 3.71
N TRP A 20 1.99 9.62 4.41
CA TRP A 20 3.19 8.89 4.76
C TRP A 20 2.92 7.88 5.86
N VAL A 21 3.54 6.71 5.72
CA VAL A 21 3.51 5.62 6.69
C VAL A 21 4.95 5.39 7.15
N GLU A 22 5.14 5.33 8.47
CA GLU A 22 6.43 5.05 9.11
C GLU A 22 7.06 3.77 8.53
N PRO A 23 8.39 3.75 8.27
CA PRO A 23 9.08 2.58 7.68
C PRO A 23 8.82 1.26 8.40
N GLU A 24 8.82 1.23 9.72
CA GLU A 24 8.55 0.03 10.50
C GLU A 24 7.12 -0.49 10.30
N GLU A 25 6.14 0.42 10.29
CA GLU A 25 4.75 0.08 10.01
C GLU A 25 4.57 -0.41 8.56
N ALA A 26 5.26 0.23 7.62
CA ALA A 26 5.26 -0.15 6.20
C ALA A 26 5.84 -1.56 5.99
N LEU A 27 6.96 -1.89 6.65
CA LEU A 27 7.52 -3.26 6.64
C LEU A 27 6.54 -4.26 7.26
N ARG A 28 5.91 -3.92 8.38
CA ARG A 28 4.90 -4.78 9.01
C ARG A 28 3.69 -4.99 8.12
N GLN A 29 3.26 -3.98 7.37
CA GLN A 29 2.18 -4.11 6.38
C GLN A 29 2.60 -5.00 5.21
N ALA A 30 3.81 -4.81 4.68
CA ALA A 30 4.36 -5.65 3.62
C ALA A 30 4.41 -7.12 4.05
N ALA A 31 4.92 -7.41 5.25
CA ALA A 31 4.99 -8.75 5.81
C ALA A 31 3.60 -9.41 6.01
N ARG A 32 2.59 -8.62 6.41
CA ARG A 32 1.20 -9.12 6.53
C ARG A 32 0.57 -9.48 5.18
N ILE A 33 0.95 -8.78 4.12
CA ILE A 33 0.47 -9.06 2.76
C ILE A 33 1.23 -10.25 2.17
N GLY A 34 2.55 -10.31 2.37
CA GLY A 34 3.40 -11.47 2.03
C GLY A 34 3.59 -11.71 0.53
N VAL A 35 3.11 -10.82 -0.34
CA VAL A 35 3.25 -10.89 -1.80
C VAL A 35 3.51 -9.50 -2.38
N GLY A 36 4.29 -9.40 -3.44
CA GLY A 36 4.57 -8.13 -4.11
C GLY A 36 5.20 -8.31 -5.49
N ASN A 37 5.17 -7.26 -6.31
CA ASN A 37 5.81 -7.29 -7.62
C ASN A 37 7.30 -6.95 -7.46
N LEU A 38 8.17 -7.93 -7.72
CA LEU A 38 9.60 -7.71 -7.89
C LEU A 38 9.83 -7.07 -9.26
N ILE A 39 10.33 -5.85 -9.26
CA ILE A 39 10.68 -5.08 -10.45
C ILE A 39 12.20 -5.00 -10.53
N THR A 40 12.75 -5.42 -11.65
CA THR A 40 14.19 -5.36 -11.97
C THR A 40 14.39 -4.67 -13.32
N HIS A 41 15.60 -4.20 -13.57
CA HIS A 41 16.01 -3.67 -14.85
C HIS A 41 17.33 -4.34 -15.27
N GLY A 42 17.29 -5.19 -16.29
CA GLY A 42 18.44 -5.91 -16.81
C GLY A 42 18.65 -5.68 -18.32
N GLU A 43 19.50 -6.48 -18.96
CA GLU A 43 19.73 -6.42 -20.41
C GLU A 43 18.46 -6.67 -21.23
N ARG A 44 17.48 -7.36 -20.64
CA ARG A 44 16.17 -7.67 -21.26
C ARG A 44 15.15 -6.53 -21.11
N GLY A 45 15.52 -5.45 -20.42
CA GLY A 45 14.65 -4.32 -20.10
C GLY A 45 14.03 -4.43 -18.70
N LEU A 46 12.84 -3.86 -18.53
CA LEU A 46 12.07 -3.92 -17.30
C LEU A 46 11.30 -5.24 -17.20
N ASP A 47 11.52 -5.96 -16.12
CA ASP A 47 10.77 -7.17 -15.77
C ASP A 47 10.00 -6.94 -14.46
N ALA A 48 8.82 -7.56 -14.35
CA ALA A 48 7.99 -7.54 -13.15
C ALA A 48 7.36 -8.92 -12.89
N THR A 49 7.66 -9.51 -11.74
CA THR A 49 7.04 -10.78 -11.30
C THR A 49 6.39 -10.61 -9.93
N LEU A 50 5.11 -10.99 -9.80
CA LEU A 50 4.45 -11.11 -8.50
C LEU A 50 5.01 -12.32 -7.75
N LEU A 51 5.69 -12.09 -6.64
CA LEU A 51 6.34 -13.11 -5.83
C LEU A 51 5.82 -13.07 -4.39
N PRO A 52 5.53 -14.24 -3.79
CA PRO A 52 5.46 -14.39 -2.35
C PRO A 52 6.83 -14.16 -1.71
N PHE A 53 6.84 -13.61 -0.50
CA PHE A 53 8.07 -13.40 0.26
C PHE A 53 7.83 -13.49 1.77
N ASN A 54 8.89 -13.82 2.50
CA ASN A 54 8.97 -13.62 3.95
C ASN A 54 9.83 -12.40 4.27
N LEU A 55 9.43 -11.62 5.26
CA LEU A 55 10.30 -10.61 5.86
C LEU A 55 11.17 -11.27 6.93
N ALA A 56 12.49 -11.12 6.80
CA ALA A 56 13.48 -11.59 7.75
C ALA A 56 14.49 -10.47 8.07
N THR A 57 15.47 -10.78 8.92
CA THR A 57 16.54 -9.86 9.31
C THR A 57 17.88 -10.52 9.07
N ALA A 58 18.76 -9.86 8.32
CA ALA A 58 20.13 -10.32 8.11
C ALA A 58 20.97 -10.21 9.40
N ALA A 59 22.13 -10.87 9.43
CA ALA A 59 23.02 -10.90 10.60
C ALA A 59 23.50 -9.50 11.06
N ASP A 60 23.56 -8.54 10.13
CA ASP A 60 23.93 -7.14 10.40
C ASP A 60 22.73 -6.27 10.86
N GLY A 61 21.54 -6.86 11.01
CA GLY A 61 20.30 -6.16 11.38
C GLY A 61 19.52 -5.58 10.20
N THR A 62 20.00 -5.73 8.96
CA THR A 62 19.30 -5.21 7.77
C THR A 62 18.01 -6.02 7.52
N PRO A 63 16.86 -5.38 7.29
CA PRO A 63 15.66 -6.10 6.86
C PRO A 63 15.86 -6.68 5.46
N VAL A 64 15.47 -7.94 5.26
CA VAL A 64 15.60 -8.64 3.98
C VAL A 64 14.30 -9.34 3.62
N LEU A 65 14.02 -9.44 2.32
CA LEU A 65 12.94 -10.30 1.82
C LEU A 65 13.52 -11.59 1.28
N HIS A 66 13.00 -12.73 1.73
CA HIS A 66 13.30 -14.03 1.16
C HIS A 66 12.14 -14.47 0.26
N ALA A 67 12.42 -14.59 -1.03
CA ALA A 67 11.49 -15.04 -2.06
C ALA A 67 12.13 -16.17 -2.88
N HIS A 68 11.41 -16.68 -3.87
CA HIS A 68 11.96 -17.63 -4.84
C HIS A 68 11.23 -17.55 -6.17
N CYS A 69 11.89 -17.96 -7.25
CA CYS A 69 11.26 -18.15 -8.54
C CYS A 69 11.72 -19.44 -9.21
N GLY A 70 10.99 -19.89 -10.23
CA GLY A 70 11.45 -20.99 -11.08
C GLY A 70 12.68 -20.58 -11.90
N LYS A 71 13.61 -21.52 -12.13
CA LYS A 71 14.80 -21.29 -12.98
C LYS A 71 14.48 -20.83 -14.40
N VAL A 72 13.29 -21.18 -14.90
CA VAL A 72 12.79 -20.78 -16.22
C VAL A 72 12.40 -19.31 -16.29
N ASN A 73 12.14 -18.66 -15.15
CA ASN A 73 11.98 -17.21 -15.09
C ASN A 73 13.38 -16.59 -15.07
N PRO A 74 13.85 -15.91 -16.12
CA PRO A 74 15.22 -15.39 -16.18
C PRO A 74 15.45 -14.19 -15.25
N GLN A 75 14.41 -13.63 -14.61
CA GLN A 75 14.53 -12.42 -13.77
C GLN A 75 15.51 -12.58 -12.60
N TRP A 76 15.79 -13.81 -12.13
CA TRP A 76 16.82 -14.04 -11.10
C TRP A 76 18.23 -13.65 -11.55
N GLN A 77 18.48 -13.48 -12.86
CA GLN A 77 19.76 -13.04 -13.41
C GLN A 77 19.97 -11.53 -13.31
N ASP A 78 18.93 -10.76 -12.99
CA ASP A 78 19.00 -9.30 -12.85
C ASP A 78 19.44 -8.90 -11.42
N GLU A 79 20.50 -9.53 -10.92
CA GLU A 79 21.07 -9.19 -9.61
C GLU A 79 21.49 -7.71 -9.55
N GLY A 80 21.35 -7.09 -8.38
CA GLY A 80 21.61 -5.66 -8.17
C GLY A 80 20.36 -4.86 -7.78
N GLU A 81 20.31 -3.59 -8.19
CA GLU A 81 19.22 -2.69 -7.77
C GLU A 81 17.85 -3.18 -8.23
N CYS A 82 16.92 -3.29 -7.29
CA CYS A 82 15.55 -3.72 -7.54
C CYS A 82 14.53 -2.95 -6.70
N LEU A 83 13.26 -3.10 -7.06
CA LEU A 83 12.13 -2.55 -6.32
C LEU A 83 11.07 -3.63 -6.12
N MET A 84 10.70 -3.90 -4.86
CA MET A 84 9.54 -4.70 -4.52
C MET A 84 8.36 -3.77 -4.20
N VAL A 85 7.29 -3.85 -5.01
CA VAL A 85 6.05 -3.09 -4.81
C VAL A 85 4.98 -3.98 -4.21
N VAL A 86 4.60 -3.68 -2.98
CA VAL A 86 3.53 -4.36 -2.25
C VAL A 86 2.28 -3.48 -2.27
N THR A 87 1.24 -3.96 -2.95
CA THR A 87 -0.05 -3.24 -3.02
C THR A 87 -1.00 -3.80 -1.97
N GLY A 88 -1.43 -2.94 -1.05
CA GLY A 88 -2.44 -3.27 -0.05
C GLY A 88 -3.86 -3.00 -0.54
N PRO A 89 -4.83 -2.98 0.37
CA PRO A 89 -6.22 -2.72 0.02
C PRO A 89 -6.42 -1.38 -0.67
N ASN A 90 -7.28 -1.36 -1.68
CA ASN A 90 -7.63 -0.15 -2.41
C ASN A 90 -9.10 -0.15 -2.83
N ALA A 91 -9.71 1.03 -2.88
CA ALA A 91 -11.11 1.18 -3.24
C ALA A 91 -11.36 2.54 -3.88
N TYR A 92 -12.24 2.54 -4.87
CA TYR A 92 -12.80 3.76 -5.42
C TYR A 92 -13.72 4.42 -4.40
N ILE A 93 -13.59 5.74 -4.29
CA ILE A 93 -14.38 6.62 -3.42
C ILE A 93 -15.24 7.51 -4.30
N SER A 94 -16.56 7.27 -4.25
CA SER A 94 -17.53 8.12 -4.93
C SER A 94 -17.75 9.41 -4.16
N THR A 95 -18.07 10.48 -4.88
CA THR A 95 -18.62 11.68 -4.23
C THR A 95 -20.00 11.42 -3.63
N ALA A 96 -20.74 10.42 -4.14
CA ALA A 96 -22.02 9.98 -3.58
C ALA A 96 -21.89 9.28 -2.23
N ASP A 97 -20.71 8.73 -1.91
CA ASP A 97 -20.43 8.07 -0.62
C ASP A 97 -20.12 9.09 0.48
N MET A 98 -19.95 10.36 0.12
CA MET A 98 -19.55 11.44 1.02
C MET A 98 -20.76 12.30 1.43
N PRO A 99 -20.72 12.96 2.61
CA PRO A 99 -21.76 13.91 2.95
C PRO A 99 -21.74 15.11 2.00
N PRO A 100 -22.86 15.82 1.80
CA PRO A 100 -22.91 17.02 0.98
C PRO A 100 -21.78 18.01 1.32
N ALA A 101 -21.21 18.66 0.31
CA ALA A 101 -20.23 19.72 0.54
C ALA A 101 -20.88 20.88 1.29
N ALA A 102 -20.21 21.38 2.33
CA ALA A 102 -20.58 22.68 2.88
C ALA A 102 -20.51 23.73 1.76
N LEU A 103 -21.45 24.67 1.75
CA LEU A 103 -21.61 25.71 0.72
C LEU A 103 -20.31 26.49 0.44
N HIS A 104 -19.39 26.52 1.41
CA HIS A 104 -18.10 27.23 1.36
C HIS A 104 -16.87 26.29 1.40
N SER A 105 -17.01 25.02 1.01
CA SER A 105 -15.86 24.11 0.91
C SER A 105 -14.83 24.67 -0.09
N ARG A 106 -13.60 24.88 0.39
CA ARG A 106 -12.48 25.35 -0.47
C ARG A 106 -11.98 24.30 -1.45
N LEU A 107 -12.30 23.02 -1.24
CA LEU A 107 -11.87 21.91 -2.09
C LEU A 107 -13.04 21.36 -2.89
N ALA A 108 -12.88 21.28 -4.20
CA ALA A 108 -13.81 20.57 -5.08
C ALA A 108 -13.78 19.07 -4.75
N ARG A 109 -14.95 18.46 -4.58
CA ARG A 109 -15.08 17.02 -4.39
C ARG A 109 -14.99 16.33 -5.74
N VAL A 110 -13.90 15.61 -5.97
CA VAL A 110 -13.69 14.80 -7.17
C VAL A 110 -13.60 13.33 -6.78
N PRO A 111 -14.11 12.41 -7.61
CA PRO A 111 -13.92 10.99 -7.35
C PRO A 111 -12.43 10.61 -7.34
N THR A 112 -12.07 9.62 -6.52
CA THR A 112 -10.67 9.24 -6.29
C THR A 112 -10.57 7.78 -5.86
N TRP A 113 -9.35 7.27 -5.77
CA TRP A 113 -9.03 6.01 -5.09
C TRP A 113 -8.38 6.28 -3.74
N ASN A 114 -8.78 5.47 -2.76
CA ASN A 114 -8.03 5.25 -1.54
C ASN A 114 -7.26 3.95 -1.66
N TYR A 115 -6.03 3.91 -1.14
CA TYR A 115 -5.13 2.76 -1.26
C TYR A 115 -4.01 2.80 -0.25
N VAL A 116 -3.41 1.63 -0.03
CA VAL A 116 -2.14 1.45 0.66
C VAL A 116 -1.13 0.83 -0.30
N THR A 117 0.10 1.34 -0.31
CA THR A 117 1.22 0.75 -1.04
C THR A 117 2.51 0.88 -0.24
N VAL A 118 3.39 -0.11 -0.36
CA VAL A 118 4.73 -0.11 0.21
C VAL A 118 5.72 -0.39 -0.91
N HIS A 119 6.70 0.48 -1.05
CA HIS A 119 7.83 0.32 -1.96
C HIS A 119 9.06 -0.04 -1.12
N LEU A 120 9.66 -1.18 -1.43
CA LEU A 120 10.87 -1.69 -0.78
C LEU A 120 11.98 -1.73 -1.83
N ARG A 121 12.88 -0.76 -1.78
CA ARG A 121 14.07 -0.74 -2.65
C ARG A 121 15.16 -1.57 -2.00
N GLY A 122 15.95 -2.24 -2.82
CA GLY A 122 17.01 -3.08 -2.30
C GLY A 122 17.97 -3.61 -3.35
N GLN A 123 18.84 -4.50 -2.91
CA GLN A 123 19.74 -5.27 -3.75
C GLN A 123 19.24 -6.71 -3.85
N LEU A 124 18.95 -7.17 -5.07
CA LEU A 124 18.58 -8.53 -5.38
C LEU A 124 19.82 -9.41 -5.47
N ILE A 125 19.79 -10.54 -4.77
CA ILE A 125 20.84 -11.57 -4.75
C ILE A 125 20.18 -12.92 -5.03
N ALA A 126 20.76 -13.68 -5.97
CA ALA A 126 20.29 -15.00 -6.34
C ALA A 126 21.02 -16.11 -5.56
N HIS A 127 20.25 -16.98 -4.91
CA HIS A 127 20.75 -18.10 -4.12
C HIS A 127 20.47 -19.43 -4.82
N HIS A 128 21.55 -20.18 -5.07
CA HIS A 128 21.49 -21.52 -5.65
C HIS A 128 21.78 -22.64 -4.64
N ASP A 129 22.36 -22.28 -3.49
CA ASP A 129 22.81 -23.24 -2.49
C ASP A 129 21.63 -23.93 -1.79
N ALA A 130 21.86 -25.18 -1.40
CA ALA A 130 20.83 -26.04 -0.84
C ALA A 130 20.38 -25.58 0.55
N GLU A 131 21.34 -25.16 1.36
CA GLU A 131 21.16 -24.82 2.77
C GLU A 131 20.32 -23.55 2.92
N TRP A 132 20.61 -22.50 2.16
CA TRP A 132 19.82 -21.26 2.13
C TRP A 132 18.38 -21.55 1.72
N LYS A 133 18.16 -22.36 0.68
CA LYS A 133 16.80 -22.71 0.21
C LYS A 133 16.01 -23.51 1.23
N LEU A 134 16.67 -24.40 1.97
CA LEU A 134 16.02 -25.18 3.02
C LEU A 134 15.68 -24.31 4.23
N ARG A 135 16.61 -23.48 4.68
CA ARG A 135 16.39 -22.53 5.78
C ARG A 135 15.21 -21.60 5.49
N THR A 136 15.18 -20.96 4.33
CA THR A 136 14.11 -20.03 3.94
C THR A 136 12.76 -20.71 3.73
N LEU A 137 12.75 -21.97 3.29
CA LEU A 137 11.54 -22.79 3.30
C LEU A 137 11.05 -23.07 4.73
N GLY A 138 11.97 -23.36 5.66
CA GLY A 138 11.64 -23.51 7.08
C GLY A 138 11.03 -22.24 7.67
N GLU A 139 11.59 -21.07 7.35
CA GLU A 139 11.04 -19.76 7.72
C GLU A 139 9.62 -19.56 7.18
N LEU A 140 9.35 -19.93 5.93
CA LEU A 140 8.02 -19.86 5.31
C LEU A 140 7.00 -20.75 6.02
N LEU A 141 7.37 -22.00 6.29
CA LEU A 141 6.52 -22.94 7.00
C LEU A 141 6.22 -22.45 8.42
N ALA A 142 7.22 -21.96 9.14
CA ALA A 142 7.03 -21.40 10.47
C ALA A 142 6.09 -20.18 10.46
N ALA A 143 6.14 -19.35 9.42
CA ALA A 143 5.31 -18.15 9.30
C ALA A 143 3.85 -18.45 8.94
N HIS A 144 3.59 -19.45 8.09
CA HIS A 144 2.27 -19.69 7.52
C HIS A 144 1.58 -20.97 7.99
N GLU A 145 2.33 -21.92 8.55
CA GLU A 145 1.85 -23.21 9.03
C GLU A 145 2.26 -23.41 10.50
N PRO A 146 1.81 -22.55 11.44
CA PRO A 146 2.26 -22.57 12.84
C PRO A 146 1.92 -23.86 13.60
N ASN A 147 1.05 -24.71 13.05
CA ASN A 147 0.67 -26.01 13.61
C ASN A 147 1.36 -27.19 12.88
N TRP A 148 2.31 -26.92 11.98
CA TRP A 148 3.06 -27.97 11.32
C TRP A 148 4.21 -28.45 12.22
N GLU A 149 4.23 -29.76 12.47
CA GLU A 149 5.25 -30.42 13.27
C GLU A 149 6.39 -30.95 12.39
N PRO A 150 7.66 -30.68 12.74
CA PRO A 150 8.82 -31.29 12.09
C PRO A 150 8.70 -32.82 12.10
N GLY A 151 8.51 -33.40 10.90
CA GLY A 151 8.34 -34.85 10.71
C GLY A 151 7.00 -35.27 10.12
N ARG A 152 6.00 -34.38 10.10
CA ARG A 152 4.78 -34.60 9.31
C ARG A 152 5.06 -34.33 7.84
N GLU A 153 4.82 -35.31 6.96
CA GLU A 153 4.93 -35.10 5.51
C GLU A 153 3.97 -33.98 5.06
N LEU A 154 4.54 -32.87 4.59
CA LEU A 154 3.80 -31.80 3.89
C LEU A 154 3.44 -32.24 2.47
N ILE A 155 4.35 -32.99 1.85
CA ILE A 155 4.20 -33.56 0.52
C ILE A 155 4.49 -35.06 0.68
N PRO A 156 3.59 -35.95 0.21
CA PRO A 156 3.80 -37.39 0.30
C PRO A 156 5.19 -37.80 -0.21
N GLY A 157 5.97 -38.49 0.63
CA GLY A 157 7.33 -38.93 0.31
C GLY A 157 8.43 -37.87 0.39
N VAL A 158 8.13 -36.65 0.89
CA VAL A 158 9.14 -35.62 1.21
C VAL A 158 9.06 -35.27 2.69
N ASN A 159 9.97 -35.84 3.48
CA ASN A 159 10.12 -35.46 4.88
C ASN A 159 11.00 -34.21 5.02
N LEU A 160 10.36 -33.05 5.01
CA LEU A 160 11.02 -31.75 5.23
C LEU A 160 11.59 -31.61 6.64
N GLY A 161 10.97 -32.25 7.64
CA GLY A 161 11.45 -32.24 9.03
C GLY A 161 12.86 -32.81 9.12
N THR A 162 13.11 -33.98 8.54
CA THR A 162 14.45 -34.61 8.56
C THR A 162 15.50 -33.78 7.83
N VAL A 163 15.12 -33.03 6.79
CA VAL A 163 16.04 -32.19 6.02
C VAL A 163 16.36 -30.88 6.76
N LEU A 164 15.37 -30.29 7.44
CA LEU A 164 15.53 -29.10 8.27
C LEU A 164 16.33 -29.41 9.54
N GLU A 165 16.01 -30.51 10.24
CA GLU A 165 16.74 -31.00 11.42
C GLU A 165 18.21 -31.31 11.09
N ALA A 166 18.46 -32.00 9.98
CA ALA A 166 19.83 -32.31 9.54
C ALA A 166 20.64 -31.07 9.16
N SER A 167 19.99 -29.93 8.91
CA SER A 167 20.63 -28.64 8.62
C SER A 167 20.89 -27.81 9.88
N GLN A 168 20.34 -28.21 11.04
CA GLN A 168 20.45 -27.49 12.31
C GLN A 168 21.37 -28.19 13.35
N GLU A 169 22.04 -29.30 13.00
CA GLU A 169 22.92 -30.01 13.93
C GLU A 169 24.16 -29.16 14.33
N PRO A 170 24.34 -28.86 15.64
CA PRO A 170 25.46 -28.04 16.09
C PRO A 170 26.79 -28.79 15.94
N GLY A 171 27.73 -28.22 15.18
CA GLY A 171 29.08 -28.76 14.97
C GLY A 171 29.40 -29.24 13.54
N ARG A 172 28.44 -29.13 12.61
CA ARG A 172 28.66 -29.47 11.20
C ARG A 172 29.33 -28.30 10.46
N GLU A 173 30.45 -28.54 9.77
CA GLU A 173 31.07 -27.52 8.90
C GLU A 173 30.11 -27.08 7.80
N GLN A 174 30.06 -25.77 7.49
CA GLN A 174 29.24 -25.16 6.42
C GLN A 174 29.48 -25.80 5.03
N SER A 175 30.58 -26.55 4.85
CA SER A 175 30.90 -27.30 3.63
C SER A 175 30.19 -28.66 3.51
N GLN A 176 29.48 -29.11 4.56
CA GLN A 176 28.89 -30.45 4.66
C GLN A 176 27.35 -30.46 4.70
N GLY A 177 26.69 -29.39 4.26
CA GLY A 177 25.24 -29.37 4.04
C GLY A 177 24.77 -30.52 3.13
N PRO A 178 23.46 -30.84 3.07
CA PRO A 178 22.96 -31.90 2.21
C PRO A 178 23.44 -31.68 0.76
N SER A 179 24.11 -32.68 0.18
CA SER A 179 24.59 -32.60 -1.19
C SER A 179 23.42 -32.25 -2.13
N ARG A 180 23.69 -31.55 -3.23
CA ARG A 180 22.68 -31.12 -4.22
C ARG A 180 21.77 -32.26 -4.70
N GLU A 181 22.25 -33.50 -4.63
CA GLU A 181 21.53 -34.74 -4.95
C GLU A 181 20.45 -35.12 -3.91
N LYS A 182 20.60 -34.69 -2.65
CA LYS A 182 19.67 -34.92 -1.54
C LYS A 182 18.54 -33.89 -1.44
N LEU A 183 18.60 -32.80 -2.22
CA LEU A 183 17.49 -31.85 -2.30
C LEU A 183 16.30 -32.49 -3.01
N PRO A 184 15.06 -32.33 -2.51
CA PRO A 184 13.85 -32.65 -3.26
C PRO A 184 13.90 -32.06 -4.68
N PRO A 185 13.47 -32.80 -5.73
CA PRO A 185 13.53 -32.34 -7.13
C PRO A 185 12.97 -30.94 -7.35
N MET A 186 11.90 -30.60 -6.63
CA MET A 186 11.27 -29.28 -6.64
C MET A 186 12.24 -28.15 -6.25
N LEU A 187 13.04 -28.31 -5.18
CA LEU A 187 14.02 -27.29 -4.77
C LEU A 187 15.17 -27.13 -5.76
N ARG A 188 15.42 -28.11 -6.62
CA ARG A 188 16.41 -27.99 -7.71
C ARG A 188 15.90 -27.15 -8.88
N ALA A 189 14.59 -27.05 -9.05
CA ALA A 189 13.95 -26.23 -10.09
C ALA A 189 13.81 -24.75 -9.70
N LEU A 190 14.04 -24.42 -8.43
CA LEU A 190 13.91 -23.07 -7.89
C LEU A 190 15.28 -22.37 -7.72
N VAL A 191 15.23 -21.05 -7.84
CA VAL A 191 16.27 -20.09 -7.43
C VAL A 191 15.73 -19.32 -6.24
N GLY A 192 16.49 -19.30 -5.14
CA GLY A 192 16.19 -18.47 -3.98
C GLY A 192 16.54 -17.02 -4.29
N LEU A 193 15.77 -16.07 -3.78
CA LEU A 193 15.97 -14.64 -4.00
C LEU A 193 16.03 -13.94 -2.64
N GLU A 194 17.12 -13.23 -2.37
CA GLU A 194 17.25 -12.31 -1.24
C GLU A 194 17.16 -10.89 -1.76
N ILE A 195 16.30 -10.07 -1.17
CA ILE A 195 16.26 -8.63 -1.43
C ILE A 195 16.73 -7.93 -0.16
N ARG A 196 17.97 -7.44 -0.16
CA ARG A 196 18.50 -6.64 0.96
C ARG A 196 17.94 -5.23 0.89
N ILE A 197 17.06 -4.88 1.81
CA ILE A 197 16.30 -3.62 1.74
C ILE A 197 17.22 -2.45 2.10
N THR A 198 17.25 -1.44 1.23
CA THR A 198 18.00 -0.19 1.38
C THR A 198 17.11 1.01 1.67
N SER A 199 15.84 0.98 1.23
CA SER A 199 14.84 2.02 1.51
C SER A 199 13.44 1.42 1.65
N VAL A 200 12.64 2.02 2.53
CA VAL A 200 11.25 1.66 2.79
C VAL A 200 10.38 2.90 2.65
N GLU A 201 9.42 2.84 1.74
CA GLU A 201 8.53 3.95 1.42
C GLU A 201 7.08 3.47 1.50
N GLY A 202 6.38 3.83 2.58
CA GLY A 202 4.98 3.49 2.79
C GLY A 202 4.04 4.66 2.51
N LYS A 203 2.94 4.39 1.80
CA LYS A 203 1.91 5.40 1.46
C LYS A 203 0.51 4.86 1.69
N ALA A 204 -0.28 5.59 2.48
CA ALA A 204 -1.69 5.35 2.72
C ALA A 204 -2.50 6.60 2.34
N LYS A 205 -3.13 6.59 1.16
CA LYS A 205 -4.08 7.61 0.74
C LYS A 205 -5.48 7.15 1.14
N LEU A 206 -6.06 7.76 2.17
CA LEU A 206 -7.27 7.33 2.85
C LEU A 206 -8.22 8.51 3.12
N SER A 207 -8.32 9.45 2.16
CA SER A 207 -9.12 10.67 2.27
C SER A 207 -8.77 11.62 3.42
N GLN A 208 -7.52 11.62 3.92
CA GLN A 208 -7.06 12.53 5.00
C GLN A 208 -7.25 14.03 4.69
N ASN A 209 -7.55 14.40 3.44
CA ASN A 209 -7.87 15.79 3.10
C ASN A 209 -9.22 16.25 3.69
N LEU A 210 -10.15 15.32 3.91
CA LEU A 210 -11.50 15.58 4.46
C LEU A 210 -11.47 15.77 5.98
N GLY A 211 -12.56 16.26 6.56
CA GLY A 211 -12.73 16.32 8.01
C GLY A 211 -13.03 14.97 8.65
N ALA A 212 -12.80 14.82 9.95
CA ALA A 212 -12.91 13.53 10.64
C ALA A 212 -14.32 12.92 10.53
N ALA A 213 -15.36 13.74 10.69
CA ALA A 213 -16.75 13.30 10.53
C ALA A 213 -17.07 12.83 9.09
N GLU A 214 -16.50 13.49 8.08
CA GLU A 214 -16.70 13.13 6.68
C GLU A 214 -15.99 11.84 6.33
N ILE A 215 -14.78 11.62 6.87
CA ILE A 215 -14.03 10.37 6.71
C ILE A 215 -14.84 9.22 7.33
N ARG A 216 -15.39 9.39 8.54
CA ARG A 216 -16.25 8.39 9.19
C ARG A 216 -17.49 8.07 8.35
N HIS A 217 -18.20 9.08 7.87
CA HIS A 217 -19.37 8.89 7.02
C HIS A 217 -19.01 8.13 5.74
N THR A 218 -17.93 8.54 5.07
CA THR A 218 -17.46 7.87 3.86
C THR A 218 -17.10 6.41 4.15
N ALA A 219 -16.40 6.12 5.25
CA ALA A 219 -16.07 4.76 5.66
C ALA A 219 -17.33 3.92 5.93
N GLN A 220 -18.36 4.48 6.56
CA GLN A 220 -19.66 3.80 6.76
C GLN A 220 -20.33 3.45 5.42
N SER A 221 -20.36 4.39 4.47
CA SER A 221 -20.86 4.15 3.11
C SER A 221 -20.08 3.02 2.42
N LEU A 222 -18.74 3.01 2.53
CA LEU A 222 -17.90 1.93 2.00
C LEU A 222 -18.26 0.55 2.60
N ARG A 223 -18.49 0.48 3.92
CA ARG A 223 -18.90 -0.77 4.58
C ARG A 223 -20.28 -1.23 4.15
N ALA A 224 -21.24 -0.32 3.99
CA ALA A 224 -22.57 -0.65 3.48
C ALA A 224 -22.48 -1.28 2.08
N ARG A 225 -21.69 -0.67 1.17
CA ARG A 225 -21.43 -1.23 -0.16
C ARG A 225 -20.77 -2.61 -0.11
N SER A 226 -19.86 -2.83 0.84
CA SER A 226 -19.23 -4.14 1.05
C SER A 226 -20.24 -5.21 1.49
N ALA A 227 -21.30 -4.83 2.22
CA ALA A 227 -22.28 -5.75 2.79
C ALA A 227 -23.48 -6.05 1.88
N GLU A 228 -23.88 -5.12 1.01
CA GLU A 228 -25.06 -5.24 0.13
C GLU A 228 -24.96 -6.36 -0.92
N GLY A 229 -23.77 -6.90 -1.19
CA GLY A 229 -23.56 -7.97 -2.17
C GLY A 229 -24.02 -9.37 -1.78
N GLY A 230 -24.61 -9.56 -0.60
CA GLY A 230 -25.01 -10.88 -0.09
C GLY A 230 -26.37 -11.42 -0.60
N LYS A 231 -27.15 -10.67 -1.38
CA LYS A 231 -28.50 -11.09 -1.81
C LYS A 231 -28.65 -11.45 -3.28
N ASP A 232 -27.81 -10.90 -4.16
CA ASP A 232 -27.82 -11.18 -5.61
C ASP A 232 -26.39 -11.19 -6.15
N ALA A 233 -25.66 -12.30 -5.94
CA ALA A 233 -24.34 -12.47 -6.54
C ALA A 233 -24.50 -12.84 -8.03
N PRO A 234 -24.08 -12.00 -9.00
CA PRO A 234 -23.99 -12.43 -10.38
C PRO A 234 -22.96 -13.55 -10.51
N SER A 235 -23.22 -14.48 -11.43
CA SER A 235 -22.32 -15.59 -11.78
C SER A 235 -20.90 -15.08 -12.02
N ALA A 236 -19.91 -15.86 -11.55
CA ALA A 236 -18.49 -15.55 -11.66
C ALA A 236 -18.10 -14.99 -13.05
N PRO A 237 -17.18 -14.01 -13.12
CA PRO A 237 -16.65 -13.57 -14.40
C PRO A 237 -16.14 -14.79 -15.18
N SER A 238 -16.45 -14.85 -16.47
CA SER A 238 -16.00 -15.92 -17.36
C SER A 238 -14.48 -16.12 -17.19
N THR A 239 -14.10 -17.33 -16.79
CA THR A 239 -12.72 -17.74 -16.55
C THR A 239 -11.85 -17.33 -17.73
N PRO A 240 -10.70 -16.65 -17.50
CA PRO A 240 -9.72 -16.49 -18.56
C PRO A 240 -9.38 -17.90 -19.08
N SER A 241 -9.59 -18.14 -20.37
CA SER A 241 -9.22 -19.43 -20.97
C SER A 241 -7.70 -19.57 -20.85
N ALA A 242 -7.23 -20.64 -20.22
CA ALA A 242 -5.80 -20.93 -20.20
C ALA A 242 -5.28 -21.05 -21.65
N PRO A 243 -4.13 -20.49 -21.99
CA PRO A 243 -3.54 -20.74 -23.30
C PRO A 243 -3.29 -22.24 -23.45
N SER A 244 -3.83 -22.84 -24.51
CA SER A 244 -3.53 -24.21 -24.89
C SER A 244 -2.04 -24.35 -25.19
N ALA A 245 -1.45 -25.49 -24.84
CA ALA A 245 -0.01 -25.78 -25.01
C ALA A 245 0.49 -25.69 -26.47
N ASP A 246 -0.41 -25.56 -27.45
CA ASP A 246 -0.11 -25.54 -28.88
C ASP A 246 0.16 -24.15 -29.49
N ASN A 247 0.10 -23.07 -28.70
CA ASN A 247 0.41 -21.72 -29.20
C ASN A 247 1.90 -21.41 -29.05
N GLU A 248 2.73 -21.97 -29.94
CA GLU A 248 4.02 -21.37 -30.23
C GLU A 248 3.82 -20.04 -30.98
N PRO A 249 4.61 -19.00 -30.70
CA PRO A 249 4.51 -17.73 -31.41
C PRO A 249 5.04 -17.91 -32.85
N SER A 250 4.13 -18.18 -33.79
CA SER A 250 4.44 -18.12 -35.21
C SER A 250 4.70 -16.66 -35.62
N THR A 251 5.87 -16.43 -36.21
CA THR A 251 6.25 -15.14 -36.78
C THR A 251 5.56 -14.98 -38.13
N SER A 252 4.51 -14.17 -38.24
CA SER A 252 4.08 -13.66 -39.56
C SER A 252 3.41 -12.28 -39.54
N SER A 253 3.95 -11.46 -40.43
CA SER A 253 3.53 -10.19 -41.05
C SER A 253 2.34 -9.39 -40.50
N ALA A 254 2.60 -8.09 -40.37
CA ALA A 254 1.64 -7.00 -40.22
C ALA A 254 0.40 -7.15 -41.15
N GLY A 255 -0.76 -7.40 -40.54
CA GLY A 255 -2.07 -7.29 -41.15
C GLY A 255 -2.81 -6.07 -40.58
N SER A 256 -3.40 -5.28 -41.48
CA SER A 256 -4.13 -4.03 -41.24
C SER A 256 -5.18 -4.11 -40.11
N ALA A 257 -5.33 -2.98 -39.40
CA ALA A 257 -6.33 -2.80 -38.35
C ALA A 257 -7.76 -3.08 -38.86
N PRO A 258 -8.60 -3.80 -38.10
CA PRO A 258 -10.00 -3.97 -38.46
C PRO A 258 -10.77 -2.66 -38.22
N GLY A 259 -11.63 -2.31 -39.18
CA GLY A 259 -12.48 -1.12 -39.13
C GLY A 259 -13.51 -1.17 -38.02
N VAL A 260 -13.83 0.01 -37.47
CA VAL A 260 -14.87 0.21 -36.45
C VAL A 260 -16.25 -0.01 -37.10
N PRO A 261 -17.16 -0.83 -36.51
CA PRO A 261 -18.52 -0.98 -37.03
C PRO A 261 -19.30 0.34 -36.87
N GLU A 262 -20.01 0.77 -37.92
CA GLU A 262 -20.76 2.04 -37.98
C GLU A 262 -22.10 2.02 -37.23
N ASP A 263 -22.50 0.90 -36.59
CA ASP A 263 -23.88 0.70 -36.12
C ASP A 263 -24.00 0.46 -34.60
N ALA A 264 -23.32 1.26 -33.77
CA ALA A 264 -23.45 1.21 -32.31
C ALA A 264 -24.39 2.31 -31.75
N GLU A 265 -25.63 2.37 -32.24
CA GLU A 265 -26.68 3.23 -31.67
C GLU A 265 -27.31 2.60 -30.42
N THR A 266 -26.54 2.46 -29.34
CA THR A 266 -27.04 2.51 -27.95
C THR A 266 -25.83 2.72 -27.04
N VAL A 267 -25.61 3.94 -26.58
CA VAL A 267 -24.71 4.18 -25.44
C VAL A 267 -25.44 3.65 -24.19
N PRO A 268 -24.92 2.63 -23.49
CA PRO A 268 -25.52 2.15 -22.25
C PRO A 268 -25.64 3.27 -21.23
N GLY A 269 -26.69 3.25 -20.41
CA GLY A 269 -26.91 4.27 -19.39
C GLY A 269 -25.75 4.33 -18.38
N HIS A 270 -25.57 5.48 -17.73
CA HIS A 270 -24.48 5.75 -16.78
C HIS A 270 -24.29 4.70 -15.66
N GLY A 271 -25.30 3.85 -15.38
CA GLY A 271 -25.23 2.75 -14.42
C GLY A 271 -24.51 1.49 -14.91
N ASP A 272 -24.36 1.30 -16.23
CA ASP A 272 -23.76 0.09 -16.80
C ASP A 272 -22.23 0.19 -16.94
N TYR A 273 -21.66 1.40 -16.81
CA TYR A 273 -20.24 1.66 -17.03
C TYR A 273 -19.34 1.51 -15.79
N TYR A 274 -19.92 1.33 -14.59
CA TYR A 274 -19.15 1.13 -13.35
C TYR A 274 -19.49 -0.21 -12.66
N PRO A 275 -18.99 -1.34 -13.19
CA PRO A 275 -19.12 -2.66 -12.56
C PRO A 275 -18.42 -2.76 -11.17
N ALA A 276 -17.68 -1.74 -10.75
CA ALA A 276 -16.95 -1.69 -9.47
C ALA A 276 -17.84 -1.80 -8.22
N TYR A 277 -19.15 -1.53 -8.33
CA TYR A 277 -20.09 -1.64 -7.21
C TYR A 277 -20.74 -3.02 -7.09
N SER A 278 -20.74 -3.80 -8.16
CA SER A 278 -21.31 -5.15 -8.22
C SER A 278 -20.27 -6.25 -8.07
N ASP A 279 -19.00 -5.95 -8.38
CA ASP A 279 -17.91 -6.92 -8.32
C ASP A 279 -17.59 -7.35 -6.86
N PRO A 280 -17.67 -8.66 -6.53
CA PRO A 280 -17.41 -9.14 -5.17
C PRO A 280 -16.00 -8.83 -4.65
N TRP A 281 -14.99 -8.80 -5.53
CA TRP A 281 -13.63 -8.48 -5.14
C TRP A 281 -13.49 -7.00 -4.75
N ALA A 282 -14.01 -6.09 -5.57
CA ALA A 282 -14.06 -4.66 -5.27
C ALA A 282 -14.84 -4.36 -3.97
N ARG A 283 -15.93 -5.09 -3.71
CA ARG A 283 -16.72 -5.00 -2.47
C ARG A 283 -15.90 -5.38 -1.23
N ALA A 284 -15.20 -6.52 -1.27
CA ALA A 284 -14.37 -6.96 -0.15
C ALA A 284 -13.25 -5.94 0.15
N GLN A 285 -12.61 -5.39 -0.89
CA GLN A 285 -11.58 -4.36 -0.74
C GLN A 285 -12.12 -3.07 -0.11
N ALA A 286 -13.36 -2.67 -0.42
CA ALA A 286 -14.00 -1.49 0.16
C ALA A 286 -14.15 -1.58 1.69
N GLY A 287 -14.48 -2.78 2.22
CA GLY A 287 -14.53 -3.02 3.66
C GLY A 287 -13.18 -2.81 4.35
N TYR A 288 -12.10 -3.40 3.80
CA TYR A 288 -10.75 -3.20 4.34
C TYR A 288 -10.29 -1.74 4.30
N VAL A 289 -10.61 -1.02 3.20
CA VAL A 289 -10.29 0.41 3.09
C VAL A 289 -11.08 1.23 4.12
N ALA A 290 -12.34 0.91 4.38
CA ALA A 290 -13.13 1.58 5.42
C ALA A 290 -12.49 1.42 6.80
N ASP A 291 -12.04 0.22 7.15
CA ASP A 291 -11.35 -0.05 8.42
C ASP A 291 -10.00 0.68 8.52
N LEU A 292 -9.30 0.86 7.40
CA LEU A 292 -8.08 1.66 7.36
C LEU A 292 -8.38 3.16 7.49
N MET A 293 -9.45 3.66 6.87
CA MET A 293 -9.88 5.05 7.01
C MET A 293 -10.17 5.39 8.48
N GLU A 294 -10.89 4.54 9.20
CA GLU A 294 -11.16 4.77 10.61
C GLU A 294 -9.93 4.66 11.51
N ARG A 295 -9.04 3.69 11.26
CA ARG A 295 -7.85 3.49 12.11
C ARG A 295 -6.75 4.54 11.87
N ILE A 296 -6.63 5.06 10.65
CA ILE A 296 -5.50 5.90 10.25
C ILE A 296 -5.97 7.32 9.94
N ALA A 297 -6.94 7.48 9.05
CA ALA A 297 -7.30 8.79 8.52
C ALA A 297 -8.12 9.62 9.52
N VAL A 298 -8.99 8.99 10.31
CA VAL A 298 -9.79 9.69 11.33
C VAL A 298 -8.91 10.30 12.43
N PRO A 299 -8.02 9.56 13.14
CA PRO A 299 -7.14 10.16 14.14
C PRO A 299 -6.26 11.27 13.58
N TRP A 300 -5.79 11.10 12.33
CA TRP A 300 -5.01 12.12 11.64
C TRP A 300 -5.82 13.42 11.44
N ALA A 301 -7.06 13.30 10.99
CA ALA A 301 -7.96 14.44 10.75
C ALA A 301 -8.33 15.15 12.05
N GLU A 302 -8.64 14.40 13.13
CA GLU A 302 -8.95 14.96 14.45
C GLU A 302 -7.76 15.72 15.03
N ASN A 303 -6.55 15.18 14.94
CA ASN A 303 -5.34 15.88 15.35
C ASN A 303 -5.14 17.17 14.54
N ARG A 304 -5.36 17.12 13.22
CA ARG A 304 -5.29 18.32 12.38
C ARG A 304 -6.32 19.37 12.79
N GLU A 305 -7.57 18.97 13.00
CA GLU A 305 -8.66 19.84 13.42
C GLU A 305 -8.35 20.50 14.76
N GLY A 306 -7.91 19.73 15.76
CA GLY A 306 -7.49 20.27 17.05
C GLY A 306 -6.32 21.26 16.96
N ARG A 307 -5.35 21.03 16.06
CA ARG A 307 -4.27 22.00 15.79
C ARG A 307 -4.80 23.30 15.15
N VAL A 308 -5.79 23.21 14.29
CA VAL A 308 -6.43 24.38 13.66
C VAL A 308 -7.24 25.15 14.70
N GLU A 309 -7.97 24.47 15.58
CA GLU A 309 -8.71 25.06 16.68
C GLU A 309 -7.78 25.80 17.65
N ASP A 310 -6.70 25.15 18.11
CA ASP A 310 -5.69 25.77 18.98
C ASP A 310 -5.04 27.00 18.32
N ALA A 311 -4.67 26.90 17.04
CA ALA A 311 -4.12 28.04 16.31
C ALA A 311 -5.13 29.20 16.15
N THR A 312 -6.41 28.87 15.94
CA THR A 312 -7.48 29.85 15.83
C THR A 312 -7.74 30.53 17.16
N GLN A 313 -7.75 29.78 18.26
CA GLN A 313 -7.90 30.32 19.61
C GLN A 313 -6.74 31.25 19.95
N LYS A 314 -5.49 30.82 19.75
CA LYS A 314 -4.29 31.66 19.97
C LYS A 314 -4.31 32.92 19.10
N HIS A 315 -4.80 32.82 17.87
CA HIS A 315 -4.96 34.00 17.01
C HIS A 315 -6.03 34.95 17.57
N ALA A 316 -7.18 34.43 18.00
CA ALA A 316 -8.24 35.24 18.61
C ALA A 316 -7.77 35.93 19.89
N GLU A 317 -7.06 35.22 20.77
CA GLU A 317 -6.45 35.78 21.99
C GLU A 317 -5.44 36.88 21.67
N ARG A 318 -4.55 36.66 20.68
CA ARG A 318 -3.61 37.68 20.21
C ARG A 318 -4.32 38.90 19.63
N MET A 319 -5.39 38.70 18.87
CA MET A 319 -6.17 39.80 18.30
C MET A 319 -6.96 40.56 19.37
N ALA A 320 -7.46 39.88 20.40
CA ALA A 320 -8.09 40.52 21.57
C ALA A 320 -7.07 41.35 22.35
N ALA A 321 -5.92 40.77 22.70
CA ALA A 321 -4.84 41.49 23.38
C ALA A 321 -4.32 42.68 22.56
N TRP A 322 -4.17 42.53 21.23
CA TRP A 322 -3.80 43.63 20.34
C TRP A 322 -4.84 44.76 20.37
N ARG A 323 -6.14 44.42 20.33
CA ARG A 323 -7.23 45.40 20.41
C ARG A 323 -7.22 46.18 21.72
N GLU A 324 -6.80 45.56 22.81
CA GLU A 324 -6.75 46.17 24.15
C GLU A 324 -5.47 46.96 24.45
N SER A 325 -4.34 46.61 23.82
CA SER A 325 -3.02 47.11 24.25
C SER A 325 -2.30 48.01 23.23
N THR A 326 -2.80 48.11 21.99
CA THR A 326 -2.12 48.88 20.94
C THR A 326 -2.85 50.21 20.69
N PRO A 327 -2.34 51.34 21.23
CA PRO A 327 -2.91 52.65 20.98
C PRO A 327 -2.64 53.12 19.54
N TYR A 328 -3.67 53.62 18.86
CA TYR A 328 -3.55 54.30 17.59
C TYR A 328 -3.14 55.76 17.83
N GLY A 329 -1.93 56.15 17.39
CA GLY A 329 -1.46 57.55 17.41
C GLY A 329 -0.34 57.88 18.40
N GLY A 330 0.23 56.91 19.12
CA GLY A 330 1.32 57.12 20.10
C GLY A 330 0.96 56.59 21.49
N GLU A 331 1.81 56.81 22.51
CA GLU A 331 1.59 56.32 23.89
C GLU A 331 0.28 56.84 24.52
N ASP A 332 -0.22 58.01 24.08
CA ASP A 332 -1.49 58.61 24.54
C ASP A 332 -2.67 58.38 23.56
N GLY A 333 -2.53 57.46 22.60
CA GLY A 333 -3.55 57.19 21.58
C GLY A 333 -4.70 56.29 22.05
N LEU A 334 -5.84 56.34 21.34
CA LEU A 334 -6.98 55.46 21.62
C LEU A 334 -6.70 54.04 21.11
N THR A 335 -7.05 53.03 21.90
CA THR A 335 -6.94 51.63 21.46
C THR A 335 -8.02 51.29 20.43
N ALA A 336 -7.84 50.19 19.69
CA ALA A 336 -8.88 49.72 18.77
C ALA A 336 -10.21 49.42 19.49
N ARG A 337 -10.14 49.06 20.78
CA ARG A 337 -11.31 48.91 21.65
C ARG A 337 -11.98 50.25 21.94
N ASP A 338 -11.23 51.26 22.36
CA ASP A 338 -11.78 52.59 22.67
C ASP A 338 -12.50 53.19 21.45
N ILE A 339 -11.92 53.01 20.26
CA ILE A 339 -12.53 53.45 19.00
C ILE A 339 -13.83 52.69 18.71
N ALA A 340 -13.84 51.37 18.91
CA ALA A 340 -15.04 50.55 18.68
C ALA A 340 -16.17 50.88 19.68
N GLU A 341 -15.85 51.11 20.96
CA GLU A 341 -16.81 51.52 21.98
C GLU A 341 -17.38 52.92 21.67
N ALA A 342 -16.55 53.87 21.20
CA ALA A 342 -17.01 55.18 20.79
C ALA A 342 -17.98 55.14 19.59
N ILE A 343 -17.71 54.30 18.58
CA ILE A 343 -18.58 54.12 17.42
C ILE A 343 -19.92 53.50 17.84
N GLN A 344 -19.90 52.47 18.69
CA GLN A 344 -21.12 51.82 19.18
C GLN A 344 -22.00 52.78 19.99
N ALA A 345 -21.37 53.60 20.85
CA ALA A 345 -22.09 54.61 21.64
C ALA A 345 -22.71 55.72 20.76
N ASP A 346 -22.09 56.05 19.61
CA ASP A 346 -22.69 56.95 18.64
C ASP A 346 -23.89 56.30 17.94
N TYR A 347 -23.76 55.04 17.55
CA TYR A 347 -24.85 54.28 16.90
C TYR A 347 -26.06 54.08 17.82
N GLU A 348 -25.85 53.93 19.13
CA GLU A 348 -26.93 53.81 20.13
C GLU A 348 -27.58 55.16 20.49
N ARG A 349 -26.91 56.28 20.17
CA ARG A 349 -27.44 57.64 20.35
C ARG A 349 -28.31 58.10 19.18
N GLU A 350 -28.09 57.57 17.98
CA GLU A 350 -28.91 57.80 16.78
C GLU A 350 -30.24 57.04 16.81
#